data_AF-A0A1G0KT01-F1
#
_entry.id   AF-A0A1G0KT01-F1
#
_cell.length_a   1.000
_cell.length_b   1.000
_cell.length_c   1.000
_cell.angle_alpha   90.00
_cell.angle_beta   90.00
_cell.angle_gamma   90.00
#
_symmetry.space_group_name_H-M   'P 1'
#
loop_
_entity.id
_entity.type
_entity.pdbx_description
1 polymer ?
#
loop_
_entity_poly.entity_id
_entity_poly.type
_entity_poly.pdbx_seq_one_letter_code
_entity_poly.pdbx_strand_id
1 'polypeptide(L)'
;MAFDFEAHNVRVIQENDGAPWFNAKDVCAALELSNPHQAIKSHVDADDLQKMEVIDAMGRKQPTNHVNESGLYSLILTSRKPAAQCFKRWITSEVLPSLRKTGAYAHPAAPAVAAPAATALLADSLQSRVAALLAIGETMARTRGISPGAAMSAALDAIQSGTGIDVTPFRRALPSPTDPVHATSGLLPAPNSCDDPFALVDPSQIAAALAIGTAEVNARLEEIGLQSRHGRGEWELTEEGAEWGNVAPYVKGELRPHSLLWRQEVIELMLEEAA
;
A
#
# COMPACT_ATOMS: atom_id res chain seq x y z
N MET A 1 -2.22 16.93 22.45
CA MET A 1 -0.94 16.25 22.14
C MET A 1 0.17 17.04 22.82
N ALA A 2 1.24 16.42 23.30
CA ALA A 2 2.35 17.14 23.95
C ALA A 2 3.55 17.18 23.00
N PHE A 3 4.18 18.34 22.87
CA PHE A 3 5.41 18.52 22.11
C PHE A 3 6.58 18.62 23.09
N ASP A 4 7.59 17.76 22.95
CA ASP A 4 8.79 17.79 23.81
C ASP A 4 9.90 18.59 23.13
N PHE A 5 10.29 19.71 23.75
CA PHE A 5 11.43 20.53 23.35
C PHE A 5 12.45 20.57 24.48
N GLU A 6 13.64 19.99 24.29
CA GLU A 6 14.74 20.01 25.30
C GLU A 6 14.25 19.70 26.73
N ALA A 7 13.50 18.60 26.90
CA ALA A 7 12.89 18.16 28.18
C ALA A 7 11.78 19.07 28.77
N HIS A 8 11.26 20.03 28.00
CA HIS A 8 10.09 20.83 28.35
C HIS A 8 8.86 20.33 27.61
N ASN A 9 7.85 19.92 28.37
CA ASN A 9 6.58 19.48 27.84
C ASN A 9 5.71 20.71 27.50
N VAL A 10 5.51 20.98 26.21
CA VAL A 10 4.62 22.05 25.75
C VAL A 10 3.26 21.45 25.40
N ARG A 11 2.22 21.87 26.13
CA ARG A 11 0.85 21.45 25.85
C ARG A 11 0.32 22.09 24.57
N VAL A 12 -0.21 21.26 23.67
CA VAL A 12 -0.77 21.69 22.38
C VAL A 12 -2.23 21.24 22.26
N ILE A 13 -3.08 22.19 21.87
CA ILE A 13 -4.48 21.97 21.51
C ILE A 13 -4.60 22.17 19.99
N GLN A 14 -5.33 21.29 19.32
CA GLN A 14 -5.69 21.50 17.91
C GLN A 14 -7.12 22.05 17.87
N GLU A 15 -7.30 23.17 17.15
CA GLU A 15 -8.64 23.70 16.86
C GLU A 15 -9.23 23.01 15.63
N ASN A 16 -10.50 23.30 15.30
CA ASN A 16 -11.26 22.61 14.25
C ASN A 16 -10.66 22.78 12.84
N ASP A 17 -9.84 23.80 12.63
CA ASP A 17 -9.11 24.08 11.39
C ASP A 17 -7.80 23.27 11.26
N GLY A 18 -7.44 22.52 12.30
CA GLY A 18 -6.20 21.76 12.39
C GLY A 18 -4.98 22.59 12.80
N ALA A 19 -5.12 23.89 13.04
CA ALA A 19 -4.02 24.75 13.46
C ALA A 19 -3.64 24.46 14.93
N PRO A 20 -2.33 24.33 15.23
CA PRO A 20 -1.87 24.08 16.59
C PRO A 20 -1.86 25.36 17.43
N TRP A 21 -2.44 25.27 18.61
CA TRP A 21 -2.40 26.29 19.65
C TRP A 21 -1.54 25.81 20.82
N PHE A 22 -0.53 26.59 21.18
CA PHE A 22 0.48 26.25 22.17
C PHE A 22 0.20 26.95 23.49
N ASN A 23 0.31 26.24 24.61
CA ASN A 23 0.15 26.85 25.92
C ASN A 23 1.25 27.90 26.17
N ALA A 24 0.84 29.16 26.32
CA ALA A 24 1.79 30.28 26.37
C ALA A 24 2.71 30.21 27.60
N LYS A 25 2.23 29.65 28.72
CA LYS A 25 3.02 29.49 29.94
C LYS A 25 4.14 28.48 29.75
N ASP A 26 3.83 27.35 29.11
CA ASP A 26 4.81 26.28 28.86
C ASP A 26 5.87 26.75 27.86
N VAL A 27 5.46 27.49 26.82
CA VAL A 27 6.38 28.12 25.86
C VAL A 27 7.33 29.10 26.55
N CYS A 28 6.80 30.00 27.39
CA CYS A 28 7.63 30.95 28.12
C CYS A 28 8.59 30.25 29.09
N ALA A 29 8.17 29.14 29.71
CA ALA A 29 9.02 28.34 30.57
C ALA A 29 10.16 27.69 29.77
N ALA A 30 9.88 27.08 28.62
CA ALA A 30 10.88 26.49 27.75
C ALA A 30 11.92 27.52 27.24
N LEU A 31 11.47 28.75 27.00
CA LEU A 31 12.31 29.88 26.59
C LEU A 31 13.01 30.61 27.76
N GLU A 32 12.79 30.17 29.00
CA GLU A 32 13.32 30.79 30.22
C GLU A 32 13.01 32.29 30.34
N LEU A 33 11.80 32.67 29.90
CA LEU A 33 11.32 34.04 30.01
C LEU A 33 10.88 34.29 31.46
N SER A 34 11.65 35.13 32.17
CA SER A 34 11.45 35.43 33.59
C SER A 34 10.09 36.06 33.91
N ASN A 35 9.46 36.72 32.95
CA ASN A 35 8.12 37.29 33.10
C ASN A 35 7.21 36.91 31.90
N PRO A 36 6.51 35.76 31.97
CA PRO A 36 5.62 35.30 30.90
C PRO A 36 4.52 36.29 30.53
N HIS A 37 3.90 36.93 31.53
CA HIS A 37 2.83 37.90 31.29
C HIS A 37 3.31 39.13 30.52
N GLN A 38 4.49 39.65 30.87
CA GLN A 38 5.10 40.76 30.15
C GLN A 38 5.55 40.35 28.75
N ALA A 39 6.17 39.18 28.61
CA ALA A 39 6.61 38.69 27.30
C ALA A 39 5.46 38.54 26.31
N ILE A 40 4.34 37.93 26.74
CA ILE A 40 3.14 37.80 25.93
C ILE A 40 2.59 39.19 25.56
N LYS A 41 2.45 40.10 26.53
CA LYS A 41 1.90 41.44 26.29
C LYS A 41 2.77 42.30 25.36
N SER A 42 4.08 42.11 25.38
CA SER A 42 5.04 42.94 24.63
C SER A 42 5.39 42.38 23.26
N HIS A 43 5.23 41.08 23.02
CA HIS A 43 5.74 40.41 21.83
C HIS A 43 4.72 39.54 21.10
N VAL A 44 3.49 39.40 21.62
CA VAL A 44 2.43 38.65 20.95
C VAL A 44 1.28 39.61 20.66
N ASP A 45 0.85 39.63 19.41
CA ASP A 45 -0.29 40.43 18.98
C ASP A 45 -1.60 39.83 19.50
N ALA A 46 -2.64 40.67 19.60
CA ALA A 46 -3.93 40.24 20.13
C ALA A 46 -4.58 39.13 19.28
N ASP A 47 -4.34 39.14 17.98
CA ASP A 47 -4.86 38.15 17.03
C ASP A 47 -4.16 36.78 17.16
N ASP A 48 -2.96 36.76 17.74
CA ASP A 48 -2.17 35.55 17.95
C ASP A 48 -2.35 34.95 19.35
N LEU A 49 -3.27 35.50 20.16
CA LEU A 49 -3.49 35.14 21.56
C LEU A 49 -4.95 34.81 21.85
N GLN A 50 -5.21 33.58 22.29
CA GLN A 50 -6.56 33.12 22.64
C GLN A 50 -6.60 32.53 24.05
N LYS A 51 -7.68 32.81 24.79
CA LYS A 51 -7.97 32.11 26.04
C LYS A 51 -8.75 30.84 25.74
N MET A 52 -8.18 29.70 26.10
CA MET A 52 -8.82 28.40 25.90
C MET A 52 -9.02 27.71 27.24
N GLU A 53 -10.13 26.99 27.38
CA GLU A 53 -10.39 26.20 28.59
C GLU A 53 -9.46 24.98 28.63
N VAL A 54 -8.66 24.87 29.68
CA VAL A 54 -7.81 23.71 29.94
C VAL A 54 -8.29 23.03 31.21
N ILE A 55 -8.34 21.70 31.19
CA ILE A 55 -8.59 20.90 32.38
C ILE A 55 -7.26 20.75 33.12
N ASP A 56 -7.17 21.34 34.31
CA ASP A 56 -6.03 21.23 35.21
C ASP A 56 -5.89 19.79 35.76
N ALA A 57 -4.74 19.45 36.34
CA ALA A 57 -4.47 18.12 36.91
C ALA A 57 -5.48 17.68 37.99
N MET A 58 -6.21 18.63 38.57
CA MET A 58 -7.29 18.41 39.53
C MET A 58 -8.69 18.33 38.90
N GLY A 59 -8.80 18.23 37.57
CA GLY A 59 -10.08 18.14 36.85
C GLY A 59 -10.85 19.46 36.71
N ARG A 60 -10.23 20.59 37.06
CA ARG A 60 -10.88 21.92 37.03
C ARG A 60 -10.66 22.58 35.68
N LYS A 61 -11.72 23.16 35.10
CA LYS A 61 -11.60 24.00 33.91
C LYS A 61 -11.01 25.35 34.30
N GLN A 62 -9.91 25.74 33.66
CA GLN A 62 -9.25 27.02 33.87
C GLN A 62 -8.94 27.66 32.50
N PRO A 63 -9.36 28.93 32.27
CA PRO A 63 -9.01 29.63 31.04
C PRO A 63 -7.51 29.96 31.07
N THR A 64 -6.76 29.43 30.09
CA THR A 64 -5.32 29.67 29.96
C THR A 64 -5.01 30.29 28.60
N ASN A 65 -4.01 31.17 28.57
CA ASN A 65 -3.53 31.79 27.34
C ASN A 65 -2.82 30.76 26.46
N HIS A 66 -3.24 30.70 25.19
CA HIS A 66 -2.59 29.94 24.14
C HIS A 66 -2.18 30.89 23.03
N VAL A 67 -1.04 30.58 22.40
CA VAL A 67 -0.52 31.30 21.24
C VAL A 67 -0.59 30.40 20.02
N ASN A 68 -0.95 30.97 18.88
CA ASN A 68 -0.83 30.27 17.61
C ASN A 68 0.64 30.18 17.17
N GLU A 69 0.88 29.62 15.99
CA GLU A 69 2.24 29.48 15.45
C GLU A 69 2.94 30.82 15.21
N SER A 70 2.21 31.86 14.78
CA SER A 70 2.74 33.22 14.62
C SER A 70 3.24 33.81 15.94
N GLY A 71 2.39 33.76 16.98
CA GLY A 71 2.74 34.24 18.32
C GLY A 71 3.90 33.45 18.95
N LEU A 72 3.99 32.15 18.69
CA LEU A 72 5.12 31.32 19.09
C LEU A 72 6.43 31.83 18.45
N TYR A 73 6.44 32.08 17.15
CA TYR A 73 7.63 32.60 16.47
C TYR A 73 8.04 33.97 16.97
N SER A 74 7.10 34.86 17.25
CA SER A 74 7.41 36.19 17.83
C SER A 74 8.11 36.08 19.18
N LEU A 75 7.72 35.14 20.04
CA LEU A 75 8.39 34.86 21.31
C LEU A 75 9.81 34.29 21.10
N ILE A 76 9.98 33.35 20.16
CA ILE A 76 11.27 32.71 19.88
C ILE A 76 12.26 33.74 19.31
N LEU A 77 11.85 34.55 18.33
CA LEU A 77 12.70 35.51 17.63
C LEU A 77 13.22 36.64 18.54
N THR A 78 12.49 36.90 19.64
CA THR A 78 12.83 37.90 20.66
C THR A 78 13.62 37.31 21.83
N SER A 79 13.66 35.98 21.97
CA SER A 79 14.37 35.33 23.07
C SER A 79 15.90 35.47 22.97
N ARG A 80 16.55 35.57 24.13
CA ARG A 80 18.01 35.60 24.28
C ARG A 80 18.62 34.22 24.57
N LYS A 81 17.80 33.18 24.72
CA LYS A 81 18.26 31.82 25.01
C LYS A 81 19.14 31.30 23.86
N PRO A 82 20.28 30.63 24.12
CA PRO A 82 21.15 30.13 23.06
C PRO A 82 20.43 29.25 22.03
N ALA A 83 19.55 28.35 22.48
CA ALA A 83 18.73 27.50 21.60
C ALA A 83 17.82 28.33 20.66
N ALA A 84 17.15 29.36 21.18
CA ALA A 84 16.33 30.27 20.38
C ALA A 84 17.18 31.09 19.38
N GLN A 85 18.40 31.47 19.77
CA GLN A 85 19.34 32.15 18.87
C GLN A 85 19.87 31.22 17.77
N CYS A 86 20.06 29.94 18.04
CA CYS A 86 20.37 28.94 17.01
C CYS A 86 19.23 28.79 16.01
N PHE A 87 18.00 28.67 16.50
CA PHE A 87 16.81 28.60 15.66
C PHE A 87 16.61 29.86 14.81
N LYS A 88 16.73 31.05 15.42
CA LYS A 88 16.70 32.34 14.72
C LYS A 88 17.74 32.41 13.61
N ARG A 89 18.99 32.03 13.92
CA ARG A 89 20.06 32.00 12.92
C ARG A 89 19.71 31.06 11.78
N TRP A 90 19.32 29.82 12.07
CA TRP A 90 18.91 28.85 11.07
C TRP A 90 17.79 29.36 10.16
N ILE A 91 16.72 29.95 10.72
CA ILE A 91 15.66 30.57 9.92
C ILE A 91 16.21 31.67 9.01
N THR A 92 16.99 32.59 9.57
CA THR A 92 17.46 33.78 8.84
C THR A 92 18.56 33.50 7.81
N SER A 93 19.41 32.50 8.05
CA SER A 93 20.54 32.18 7.16
C SER A 93 20.23 31.08 6.16
N GLU A 94 19.29 30.19 6.47
CA GLU A 94 19.01 29.01 5.67
C GLU A 94 17.58 29.00 5.12
N VAL A 95 16.58 29.04 6.01
CA VAL A 95 15.17 28.85 5.62
C VAL A 95 14.66 30.01 4.77
N LEU A 96 14.72 31.25 5.28
CA LEU A 96 14.22 32.43 4.57
C LEU A 96 14.96 32.70 3.26
N PRO A 97 16.31 32.59 3.20
CA PRO A 97 17.03 32.72 1.94
C PRO A 97 16.65 31.65 0.91
N SER A 98 16.40 30.41 1.36
CA SER A 98 15.93 29.33 0.49
C SER A 98 14.53 29.63 -0.05
N LEU A 99 13.57 29.91 0.83
CA LEU A 99 12.21 30.30 0.45
C LEU A 99 12.19 31.48 -0.54
N ARG A 100 13.00 32.52 -0.31
CA ARG A 100 13.09 33.68 -1.22
C ARG A 100 13.64 33.29 -2.60
N LYS A 101 14.62 32.37 -2.67
CA LYS A 101 15.28 32.00 -3.92
C LYS A 101 14.49 30.98 -4.73
N THR A 102 13.91 29.98 -4.08
CA THR A 102 13.32 28.80 -4.73
C THR A 102 11.81 28.72 -4.58
N GLY A 103 11.21 29.51 -3.68
CA GLY A 103 9.80 29.40 -3.30
C GLY A 103 9.49 28.22 -2.36
N ALA A 104 10.49 27.43 -1.96
CA ALA A 104 10.30 26.26 -1.10
C ALA A 104 11.53 25.99 -0.21
N TYR A 105 11.31 25.43 0.98
CA TYR A 105 12.37 24.93 1.84
C TYR A 105 12.27 23.41 1.96
N ALA A 106 13.35 22.69 1.61
CA ALA A 106 13.45 21.24 1.81
C ALA A 106 14.42 20.98 2.97
N HIS A 107 13.94 20.28 3.99
CA HIS A 107 14.79 19.89 5.11
C HIS A 107 15.83 18.86 4.64
N PRO A 108 17.14 19.06 4.90
CA PRO A 108 18.19 18.19 4.36
C PRO A 108 18.15 16.74 4.87
N ALA A 109 17.46 16.47 5.99
CA ALA A 109 17.24 15.11 6.51
C ALA A 109 15.92 14.46 6.05
N ALA A 110 15.09 15.18 5.29
CA ALA A 110 14.02 14.54 4.53
C ALA A 110 14.58 14.27 3.13
N PRO A 111 14.50 13.04 2.58
CA PRO A 111 14.76 12.87 1.16
C PRO A 111 13.87 13.88 0.42
N ALA A 112 14.51 14.70 -0.43
CA ALA A 112 13.90 15.86 -1.04
C ALA A 112 12.55 15.51 -1.69
N VAL A 113 11.46 15.95 -1.08
CA VAL A 113 10.17 16.09 -1.76
C VAL A 113 9.80 17.57 -1.71
N ALA A 114 10.59 18.39 -2.41
CA ALA A 114 10.28 19.81 -2.61
C ALA A 114 9.48 20.02 -3.91
N ALA A 115 8.26 20.56 -3.76
CA ALA A 115 7.53 21.42 -4.70
C ALA A 115 6.98 20.77 -6.00
N PRO A 116 5.94 21.36 -6.66
CA PRO A 116 4.89 20.68 -7.44
C PRO A 116 5.32 20.02 -8.76
N ALA A 117 6.59 20.18 -9.17
CA ALA A 117 7.19 19.33 -10.18
C ALA A 117 7.39 17.89 -9.65
N ALA A 118 7.56 17.70 -8.34
CA ALA A 118 7.56 16.40 -7.69
C ALA A 118 6.17 15.74 -7.74
N THR A 119 5.05 16.46 -7.71
CA THR A 119 3.74 15.82 -7.99
C THR A 119 3.62 15.39 -9.44
N ALA A 120 4.19 16.14 -10.40
CA ALA A 120 4.23 15.70 -11.80
C ALA A 120 5.20 14.53 -12.01
N LEU A 121 6.36 14.52 -11.36
CA LEU A 121 7.37 13.44 -11.41
C LEU A 121 7.00 12.23 -10.55
N LEU A 122 6.27 12.40 -9.45
CA LEU A 122 5.72 11.33 -8.61
C LEU A 122 4.44 10.79 -9.21
N ALA A 123 3.58 11.62 -9.83
CA ALA A 123 2.50 11.15 -10.69
C ALA A 123 3.09 10.42 -11.90
N ASP A 124 4.15 10.94 -12.53
CA ASP A 124 4.88 10.24 -13.58
C ASP A 124 5.50 8.94 -13.02
N SER A 125 6.00 8.93 -11.77
CA SER A 125 6.54 7.70 -11.16
C SER A 125 5.46 6.69 -10.78
N LEU A 126 4.31 7.13 -10.28
CA LEU A 126 3.20 6.28 -9.86
C LEU A 126 2.50 5.74 -11.10
N GLN A 127 2.23 6.61 -12.07
CA GLN A 127 1.66 6.27 -13.36
C GLN A 127 2.60 5.39 -14.17
N SER A 128 3.92 5.67 -14.18
CA SER A 128 4.92 4.78 -14.80
C SER A 128 5.01 3.43 -14.09
N ARG A 129 4.95 3.38 -12.75
CA ARG A 129 4.95 2.13 -11.99
C ARG A 129 3.68 1.32 -12.25
N VAL A 130 2.52 1.94 -12.20
CA VAL A 130 1.24 1.29 -12.51
C VAL A 130 1.21 0.82 -13.96
N ALA A 131 1.66 1.64 -14.92
CA ALA A 131 1.77 1.26 -16.32
C ALA A 131 2.75 0.10 -16.55
N ALA A 132 3.90 0.10 -15.87
CA ALA A 132 4.86 -0.99 -15.94
C ALA A 132 4.28 -2.31 -15.37
N LEU A 133 3.55 -2.25 -14.25
CA LEU A 133 2.90 -3.42 -13.66
C LEU A 133 1.78 -3.97 -14.55
N LEU A 134 0.99 -3.11 -15.18
CA LEU A 134 -0.01 -3.52 -16.16
C LEU A 134 0.63 -4.12 -17.42
N ALA A 135 1.73 -3.55 -17.90
CA ALA A 135 2.48 -4.08 -19.03
C ALA A 135 3.09 -5.47 -18.72
N ILE A 136 3.59 -5.67 -17.50
CA ILE A 136 4.04 -7.00 -17.03
C ILE A 136 2.85 -7.97 -16.99
N GLY A 137 1.69 -7.55 -16.51
CA GLY A 137 0.47 -8.37 -16.58
C GLY A 137 0.11 -8.75 -18.02
N GLU A 138 0.22 -7.82 -18.96
CA GLU A 138 -0.05 -8.07 -20.38
C GLU A 138 0.99 -9.02 -21.02
N THR A 139 2.28 -8.89 -20.69
CA THR A 139 3.31 -9.82 -21.18
C THR A 139 3.17 -11.21 -20.55
N MET A 140 2.82 -11.29 -19.26
CA MET A 140 2.51 -12.54 -18.58
C MET A 140 1.30 -13.24 -19.23
N ALA A 141 0.25 -12.49 -19.59
CA ALA A 141 -0.91 -13.03 -20.30
C ALA A 141 -0.58 -13.62 -21.69
N ARG A 142 0.55 -13.23 -22.30
CA ARG A 142 1.03 -13.80 -23.57
C ARG A 142 1.89 -15.05 -23.37
N THR A 143 2.25 -15.37 -22.13
CA THR A 143 3.06 -16.55 -21.81
C THR A 143 2.15 -17.78 -21.75
N ARG A 144 2.61 -18.89 -22.34
CA ARG A 144 1.86 -20.16 -22.41
C ARG A 144 1.55 -20.66 -20.99
N GLY A 145 0.29 -21.02 -20.72
CA GLY A 145 -0.16 -21.51 -19.40
C GLY A 145 -0.73 -20.45 -18.45
N ILE A 146 -0.64 -19.16 -18.77
CA ILE A 146 -1.17 -18.08 -17.92
C ILE A 146 -2.44 -17.48 -18.56
N SER A 147 -3.57 -17.52 -17.85
CA SER A 147 -4.79 -16.87 -18.33
C SER A 147 -4.70 -15.34 -18.20
N PRO A 148 -5.29 -14.56 -19.12
CA PRO A 148 -5.26 -13.09 -19.06
C PRO A 148 -5.84 -12.51 -17.77
N GLY A 149 -6.90 -13.14 -17.23
CA GLY A 149 -7.51 -12.74 -15.95
C GLY A 149 -6.59 -12.98 -14.76
N ALA A 150 -5.85 -14.11 -14.75
CA ALA A 150 -4.88 -14.40 -13.69
C ALA A 150 -3.70 -13.42 -13.72
N ALA A 151 -3.16 -13.13 -14.90
CA ALA A 151 -2.09 -12.16 -15.08
C ALA A 151 -2.52 -10.74 -14.65
N MET A 152 -3.74 -10.33 -15.03
CA MET A 152 -4.29 -9.03 -14.63
C MET A 152 -4.57 -8.97 -13.12
N SER A 153 -5.06 -10.05 -12.51
CA SER A 153 -5.26 -10.10 -11.05
C SER A 153 -3.92 -9.97 -10.31
N ALA A 154 -2.87 -10.64 -10.77
CA ALA A 154 -1.52 -10.51 -10.20
C ALA A 154 -0.95 -9.09 -10.36
N ALA A 155 -1.19 -8.44 -11.50
CA ALA A 155 -0.81 -7.04 -11.71
C ALA A 155 -1.55 -6.09 -10.76
N LEU A 156 -2.86 -6.30 -10.55
CA LEU A 156 -3.65 -5.52 -9.61
C LEU A 156 -3.18 -5.69 -8.15
N ASP A 157 -2.80 -6.90 -7.73
CA ASP A 157 -2.20 -7.13 -6.41
C ASP A 157 -0.89 -6.37 -6.21
N ALA A 158 -0.02 -6.41 -7.23
CA ALA A 158 1.24 -5.67 -7.18
C ALA A 158 1.00 -4.15 -7.11
N ILE A 159 -0.03 -3.64 -7.80
CA ILE A 159 -0.43 -2.23 -7.72
C ILE A 159 -0.94 -1.91 -6.32
N GLN A 160 -1.86 -2.70 -5.76
CA GLN A 160 -2.39 -2.48 -4.41
C GLN A 160 -1.29 -2.49 -3.35
N SER A 161 -0.39 -3.48 -3.39
CA SER A 161 0.72 -3.57 -2.44
C SER A 161 1.73 -2.44 -2.59
N GLY A 162 1.95 -1.95 -3.80
CA GLY A 162 2.95 -0.92 -4.09
C GLY A 162 2.47 0.52 -3.97
N THR A 163 1.15 0.75 -3.99
CA THR A 163 0.52 2.08 -4.06
C THR A 163 -0.54 2.33 -2.99
N GLY A 164 -1.10 1.28 -2.38
CA GLY A 164 -2.21 1.39 -1.43
C GLY A 164 -3.57 1.70 -2.07
N ILE A 165 -3.65 1.77 -3.41
CA ILE A 165 -4.91 1.99 -4.13
C ILE A 165 -5.82 0.77 -3.94
N ASP A 166 -7.08 0.99 -3.57
CA ASP A 166 -8.07 -0.08 -3.51
C ASP A 166 -8.40 -0.58 -4.92
N VAL A 167 -7.89 -1.76 -5.25
CA VAL A 167 -8.12 -2.43 -6.54
C VAL A 167 -9.28 -3.43 -6.49
N THR A 168 -9.93 -3.60 -5.34
CA THR A 168 -11.02 -4.57 -5.15
C THR A 168 -12.16 -4.40 -6.17
N PRO A 169 -12.59 -3.17 -6.54
CA PRO A 169 -13.60 -2.99 -7.58
C PRO A 169 -13.17 -3.53 -8.94
N PHE A 170 -11.92 -3.30 -9.33
CA PHE A 170 -11.37 -3.77 -10.61
C PHE A 170 -11.22 -5.29 -10.63
N ARG A 171 -10.76 -5.86 -9.51
CA ARG A 171 -10.67 -7.32 -9.36
C ARG A 171 -12.02 -8.01 -9.45
N ARG A 172 -13.08 -7.44 -8.88
CA ARG A 172 -14.45 -7.98 -9.00
C ARG A 172 -15.03 -7.86 -10.41
N ALA A 173 -14.53 -6.90 -11.18
CA ALA A 173 -14.90 -6.72 -12.58
C ALA A 173 -14.06 -7.58 -13.52
N LEU A 174 -12.97 -8.20 -13.04
CA LEU A 174 -12.26 -9.19 -13.83
C LEU A 174 -13.17 -10.39 -14.02
N PRO A 175 -13.36 -10.84 -15.27
CA PRO A 175 -14.14 -12.03 -15.55
C PRO A 175 -13.56 -13.21 -14.78
N SER A 176 -14.46 -13.98 -14.16
CA SER A 176 -14.10 -15.28 -13.64
C SER A 176 -13.55 -16.11 -14.81
N PRO A 177 -12.57 -17.01 -14.59
CA PRO A 177 -12.17 -17.97 -15.63
C PRO A 177 -13.35 -18.83 -16.14
N THR A 178 -14.51 -18.77 -15.48
CA THR A 178 -15.77 -19.41 -15.88
C THR A 178 -16.74 -18.50 -16.66
N ASP A 179 -16.42 -17.22 -16.90
CA ASP A 179 -17.32 -16.30 -17.58
C ASP A 179 -17.26 -16.44 -19.12
N PRO A 180 -18.40 -16.66 -19.81
CA PRO A 180 -18.45 -16.95 -21.25
C PRO A 180 -18.11 -15.76 -22.16
N VAL A 181 -17.86 -14.56 -21.60
CA VAL A 181 -17.70 -13.30 -22.35
C VAL A 181 -16.29 -13.14 -22.97
N HIS A 182 -15.33 -14.01 -22.64
CA HIS A 182 -14.00 -13.98 -23.25
C HIS A 182 -13.94 -14.47 -24.70
N ALA A 183 -15.03 -14.98 -25.27
CA ALA A 183 -15.05 -15.49 -26.64
C ALA A 183 -14.99 -14.41 -27.75
N THR A 184 -15.03 -13.11 -27.46
CA THR A 184 -15.23 -12.07 -28.51
C THR A 184 -14.25 -10.91 -28.53
N SER A 185 -13.08 -11.01 -27.89
CA SER A 185 -12.03 -9.99 -28.03
C SER A 185 -10.71 -10.54 -28.56
N GLY A 186 -10.71 -10.91 -29.85
CA GLY A 186 -9.58 -10.72 -30.78
C GLY A 186 -8.22 -11.39 -30.52
N LEU A 187 -8.00 -12.14 -29.44
CA LEU A 187 -6.76 -12.88 -29.18
C LEU A 187 -7.09 -14.25 -28.60
N LEU A 188 -7.19 -15.23 -29.50
CA LEU A 188 -7.35 -16.69 -29.30
C LEU A 188 -8.59 -17.14 -28.47
N PRO A 189 -9.31 -18.19 -28.91
CA PRO A 189 -10.49 -18.67 -28.19
C PRO A 189 -10.11 -19.24 -26.82
N ALA A 190 -10.93 -18.97 -25.81
CA ALA A 190 -10.79 -19.53 -24.47
C ALA A 190 -11.08 -21.04 -24.50
N PRO A 191 -10.23 -21.88 -23.87
CA PRO A 191 -10.52 -23.29 -23.68
C PRO A 191 -11.75 -23.39 -22.76
N ASN A 192 -12.72 -24.23 -23.11
CA ASN A 192 -13.91 -24.60 -22.31
C ASN A 192 -15.24 -23.96 -22.76
N SER A 193 -15.52 -23.88 -24.06
CA SER A 193 -16.91 -24.09 -24.50
C SER A 193 -17.27 -25.58 -24.37
N CYS A 194 -18.53 -25.95 -24.19
CA CYS A 194 -18.95 -27.34 -24.05
C CYS A 194 -18.72 -28.19 -25.33
N ASP A 195 -18.28 -27.52 -26.41
CA ASP A 195 -17.84 -28.09 -27.69
C ASP A 195 -16.32 -27.85 -27.93
N ASP A 196 -15.56 -27.51 -26.88
CA ASP A 196 -14.13 -27.23 -26.95
C ASP A 196 -13.30 -28.50 -26.68
N PRO A 197 -12.47 -28.93 -27.65
CA PRO A 197 -11.64 -30.13 -27.49
C PRO A 197 -10.52 -30.01 -26.44
N PHE A 198 -10.33 -28.84 -25.79
CA PHE A 198 -9.23 -28.58 -24.84
C PHE A 198 -9.66 -28.31 -23.39
N ALA A 199 -10.78 -28.90 -22.94
CA ALA A 199 -11.32 -28.63 -21.60
C ALA A 199 -10.39 -29.05 -20.45
N LEU A 200 -10.13 -28.16 -19.48
CA LEU A 200 -9.35 -28.49 -18.27
C LEU A 200 -10.22 -29.13 -17.17
N VAL A 201 -9.83 -30.31 -16.71
CA VAL A 201 -10.47 -31.15 -15.69
C VAL A 201 -9.64 -31.24 -14.41
N ASP A 202 -10.30 -31.33 -13.26
CA ASP A 202 -9.61 -31.56 -11.98
C ASP A 202 -9.38 -33.07 -11.70
N PRO A 203 -8.50 -33.45 -10.76
CA PRO A 203 -8.25 -34.86 -10.42
C PRO A 203 -9.48 -35.65 -9.93
N SER A 204 -10.51 -34.97 -9.40
CA SER A 204 -11.77 -35.61 -9.00
C SER A 204 -12.65 -35.91 -10.21
N GLN A 205 -12.64 -35.05 -11.22
CA GLN A 205 -13.33 -35.25 -12.50
C GLN A 205 -12.65 -36.36 -13.31
N ILE A 206 -11.31 -36.42 -13.32
CA ILE A 206 -10.54 -37.54 -13.92
C ILE A 206 -10.86 -38.85 -13.19
N ALA A 207 -10.89 -38.83 -11.85
CA ALA A 207 -11.26 -39.98 -11.04
C ALA A 207 -12.66 -40.49 -11.38
N ALA A 208 -13.63 -39.58 -11.56
CA ALA A 208 -14.98 -39.93 -11.98
C ALA A 208 -15.04 -40.52 -13.40
N ALA A 209 -14.27 -39.97 -14.34
CA ALA A 209 -14.22 -40.44 -15.73
C ALA A 209 -13.60 -41.84 -15.87
N LEU A 210 -12.56 -42.14 -15.08
CA LEU A 210 -11.86 -43.42 -15.09
C LEU A 210 -12.43 -44.44 -14.09
N ALA A 211 -13.44 -44.05 -13.30
CA ALA A 211 -13.99 -44.85 -12.19
C ALA A 211 -12.92 -45.34 -11.18
N ILE A 212 -11.89 -44.52 -10.94
CA ILE A 212 -10.81 -44.78 -9.98
C ILE A 212 -10.82 -43.74 -8.84
N GLY A 213 -10.03 -43.96 -7.79
CA GLY A 213 -9.91 -42.99 -6.70
C GLY A 213 -9.00 -41.81 -7.05
N THR A 214 -9.25 -40.61 -6.50
CA THR A 214 -8.40 -39.43 -6.72
C THR A 214 -6.96 -39.61 -6.26
N ALA A 215 -6.73 -40.47 -5.25
CA ALA A 215 -5.38 -40.85 -4.82
C ALA A 215 -4.64 -41.65 -5.91
N GLU A 216 -5.37 -42.53 -6.61
CA GLU A 216 -4.84 -43.34 -7.72
C GLU A 216 -4.53 -42.46 -8.94
N VAL A 217 -5.42 -41.51 -9.26
CA VAL A 217 -5.16 -40.50 -10.32
C VAL A 217 -3.86 -39.76 -10.05
N ASN A 218 -3.66 -39.29 -8.82
CA ASN A 218 -2.46 -38.55 -8.47
C ASN A 218 -1.19 -39.41 -8.53
N ALA A 219 -1.27 -40.69 -8.14
CA ALA A 219 -0.15 -41.61 -8.26
C ALA A 219 0.24 -41.84 -9.72
N ARG A 220 -0.74 -42.01 -10.61
CA ARG A 220 -0.49 -42.19 -12.05
C ARG A 220 0.06 -40.93 -12.74
N LEU A 221 -0.44 -39.74 -12.38
CA LEU A 221 0.13 -38.49 -12.88
C LEU A 221 1.60 -38.30 -12.45
N GLU A 222 1.97 -38.80 -11.26
CA GLU A 222 3.34 -38.79 -10.78
C GLU A 222 4.21 -39.84 -11.52
N GLU A 223 3.65 -41.02 -11.80
CA GLU A 223 4.32 -42.09 -12.56
C GLU A 223 4.62 -41.70 -14.01
N ILE A 224 3.65 -41.04 -14.68
CA ILE A 224 3.80 -40.49 -16.04
C ILE A 224 4.72 -39.24 -16.02
N GLY A 225 5.11 -38.76 -14.84
CA GLY A 225 6.04 -37.64 -14.70
C GLY A 225 5.41 -36.26 -14.92
N LEU A 226 4.08 -36.16 -14.94
CA LEU A 226 3.36 -34.89 -15.11
C LEU A 226 3.25 -34.08 -13.81
N GLN A 227 3.30 -34.73 -12.65
CA GLN A 227 3.35 -34.03 -11.36
C GLN A 227 4.38 -34.65 -10.41
N SER A 228 4.76 -33.89 -9.39
CA SER A 228 5.66 -34.38 -8.34
C SER A 228 5.20 -33.93 -6.96
N ARG A 229 5.52 -34.74 -5.95
CA ARG A 229 5.19 -34.42 -4.56
C ARG A 229 6.36 -33.75 -3.84
N HIS A 230 6.23 -32.46 -3.53
CA HIS A 230 7.24 -31.73 -2.76
C HIS A 230 7.07 -31.93 -1.24
N GLY A 231 8.14 -31.71 -0.46
CA GLY A 231 8.32 -32.16 0.95
C GLY A 231 7.28 -31.75 2.01
N ARG A 232 6.26 -30.96 1.69
CA ARG A 232 5.08 -30.71 2.55
C ARG A 232 3.83 -31.53 2.17
N GLY A 233 3.93 -32.37 1.15
CA GLY A 233 2.82 -33.17 0.63
C GLY A 233 1.91 -32.44 -0.36
N GLU A 234 2.37 -31.30 -0.90
CA GLU A 234 1.70 -30.54 -1.95
C GLU A 234 2.14 -31.07 -3.33
N TRP A 235 1.19 -31.07 -4.28
CA TRP A 235 1.42 -31.51 -5.66
C TRP A 235 1.82 -30.31 -6.52
N GLU A 236 2.92 -30.45 -7.27
CA GLU A 236 3.43 -29.43 -8.18
C GLU A 236 3.56 -30.00 -9.59
N LEU A 237 3.36 -29.15 -10.60
CA LEU A 237 3.58 -29.50 -12.01
C LEU A 237 5.08 -29.67 -12.26
N THR A 238 5.44 -30.74 -12.97
CA THR A 238 6.78 -30.85 -13.56
C THR A 238 6.86 -29.99 -14.82
N GLU A 239 8.07 -29.86 -15.40
CA GLU A 239 8.27 -29.16 -16.67
C GLU A 239 7.42 -29.78 -17.81
N GLU A 240 7.31 -31.11 -17.82
CA GLU A 240 6.45 -31.86 -18.75
C GLU A 240 4.97 -31.68 -18.41
N GLY A 241 4.62 -31.73 -17.11
CA GLY A 241 3.29 -31.48 -16.60
C GLY A 241 2.69 -30.14 -17.01
N ALA A 242 3.51 -29.10 -17.09
CA ALA A 242 3.09 -27.76 -17.48
C ALA A 242 2.57 -27.68 -18.93
N GLU A 243 2.89 -28.66 -19.78
CA GLU A 243 2.32 -28.75 -21.13
C GLU A 243 0.86 -29.24 -21.12
N TRP A 244 0.55 -30.07 -20.13
CA TRP A 244 -0.70 -30.79 -19.96
C TRP A 244 -1.64 -30.19 -18.91
N GLY A 245 -1.16 -29.31 -18.04
CA GLY A 245 -1.94 -28.80 -16.92
C GLY A 245 -1.53 -27.42 -16.42
N ASN A 246 -2.40 -26.83 -15.59
CA ASN A 246 -2.24 -25.50 -14.99
C ASN A 246 -2.58 -25.53 -13.50
N VAL A 247 -2.02 -24.59 -12.72
CA VAL A 247 -2.35 -24.42 -11.29
C VAL A 247 -3.58 -23.52 -11.13
N ALA A 248 -4.60 -23.98 -10.41
CA ALA A 248 -5.74 -23.15 -10.06
C ALA A 248 -5.39 -22.14 -8.94
N PRO A 249 -5.80 -20.86 -9.05
CA PRO A 249 -5.55 -19.87 -8.01
C PRO A 249 -6.34 -20.16 -6.73
N TYR A 250 -5.79 -19.77 -5.58
CA TYR A 250 -6.42 -19.94 -4.27
C TYR A 250 -7.69 -19.09 -4.12
N VAL A 251 -8.84 -19.73 -3.86
CA VAL A 251 -10.11 -19.05 -3.61
C VAL A 251 -10.47 -19.12 -2.12
N LYS A 252 -10.47 -17.98 -1.44
CA LYS A 252 -10.82 -17.89 -0.02
C LYS A 252 -12.30 -18.21 0.19
N GLY A 253 -12.57 -19.38 0.79
CA GLY A 253 -13.93 -19.87 1.07
C GLY A 253 -14.19 -21.29 0.54
N GLU A 254 -13.37 -21.75 -0.40
CA GLU A 254 -13.32 -23.15 -0.81
C GLU A 254 -12.21 -23.89 -0.03
N LEU A 255 -12.49 -25.13 0.37
CA LEU A 255 -11.57 -26.00 1.13
C LEU A 255 -10.35 -26.47 0.31
N ARG A 256 -10.15 -25.96 -0.91
CA ARG A 256 -9.16 -26.49 -1.85
C ARG A 256 -7.99 -25.50 -2.02
N PRO A 257 -6.87 -25.72 -1.31
CA PRO A 257 -5.60 -25.09 -1.69
C PRO A 257 -5.18 -25.51 -3.11
N HIS A 258 -4.27 -24.73 -3.71
CA HIS A 258 -3.73 -24.87 -5.08
C HIS A 258 -3.95 -26.25 -5.72
N SER A 259 -5.01 -26.39 -6.50
CA SER A 259 -5.35 -27.65 -7.16
C SER A 259 -4.83 -27.62 -8.59
N LEU A 260 -4.16 -28.71 -9.01
CA LEU A 260 -3.70 -28.88 -10.39
C LEU A 260 -4.90 -29.22 -11.29
N LEU A 261 -4.98 -28.58 -12.45
CA LEU A 261 -5.98 -28.84 -13.49
C LEU A 261 -5.27 -29.40 -14.71
N TRP A 262 -5.90 -30.37 -15.38
CA TRP A 262 -5.31 -31.14 -16.47
C TRP A 262 -6.16 -31.05 -17.71
N ARG A 263 -5.54 -31.10 -18.89
CA ARG A 263 -6.23 -31.31 -20.16
C ARG A 263 -7.01 -32.64 -20.14
N GLN A 264 -8.15 -32.69 -20.81
CA GLN A 264 -8.96 -33.90 -20.88
C GLN A 264 -8.21 -35.07 -21.55
N GLU A 265 -7.29 -34.76 -22.47
CA GLU A 265 -6.42 -35.70 -23.17
C GLU A 265 -5.49 -36.48 -22.23
N VAL A 266 -5.26 -35.99 -21.00
CA VAL A 266 -4.53 -36.74 -19.97
C VAL A 266 -5.27 -38.02 -19.58
N ILE A 267 -6.61 -38.03 -19.70
CA ILE A 267 -7.42 -39.24 -19.47
C ILE A 267 -7.08 -40.31 -20.51
N GLU A 268 -6.89 -39.92 -21.78
CA GLU A 268 -6.50 -40.85 -22.84
C GLU A 268 -5.07 -41.35 -22.66
N LEU A 269 -4.14 -40.46 -22.31
CA LEU A 269 -2.76 -40.81 -21.98
C LEU A 269 -2.69 -41.85 -20.84
N MET A 270 -3.53 -41.68 -19.80
CA MET A 270 -3.65 -42.63 -18.70
C MET A 270 -4.27 -43.98 -19.09
N LEU A 271 -5.09 -44.02 -20.14
CA LEU A 271 -5.70 -45.25 -20.66
C LEU A 271 -4.72 -46.01 -21.56
N GLU A 272 -3.88 -45.30 -22.33
CA GLU A 272 -2.86 -45.90 -23.18
C GLU A 272 -1.73 -46.55 -22.39
N GLU A 273 -1.30 -45.96 -21.27
CA GLU A 273 -0.28 -46.57 -20.38
C GLU A 273 -0.82 -47.76 -19.56
N ALA A 274 -2.15 -47.92 -19.47
CA ALA A 274 -2.77 -49.01 -18.72
C ALA A 274 -3.06 -50.28 -19.56
N ALA A 275 -2.80 -50.24 -20.88
CA ALA A 275 -3.05 -51.32 -21.84
C ALA A 275 -1.80 -52.16 -22.13
#